data_AF-A0A3D0THM9-F1
#
_entry.id   AF-A0A3D0THM9-F1
#
_cell.length_a   1.000
_cell.length_b   1.000
_cell.length_c   1.000
_cell.angle_alpha   90.00
_cell.angle_beta   90.00
_cell.angle_gamma   90.00
#
_symmetry.space_group_name_H-M   'P 1'
#
loop_
_entity.id
_entity.type
_entity.pdbx_description
1 polymer ?
#
loop_
_entity_poly.entity_id
_entity_poly.type
_entity_poly.pdbx_seq_one_letter_code
_entity_poly.pdbx_strand_id
1 'polypeptide(L)' 'MESASLILTGKGKKRQEWNPASDDKANILKDVIGPSGNLRAPTWRIGNEFIVGFNPELYEEVFG' A
#
# COMPACT_ATOMS: atom_id res chain seq x y z
N MET A 1 14.04 13.71 -0.24
CA MET A 1 12.88 12.89 -0.64
C MET A 1 12.40 12.20 0.61
N GLU A 2 11.21 12.53 1.09
CA GLU A 2 10.62 11.85 2.25
C GLU A 2 10.11 10.49 1.79
N SER A 3 10.68 9.43 2.36
CA SER A 3 10.17 8.07 2.17
C SER A 3 8.93 7.90 3.04
N ALA A 4 7.91 7.22 2.51
CA ALA A 4 6.78 6.81 3.33
C ALA A 4 7.26 5.96 4.52
N SER A 5 6.63 6.13 5.68
CA SER A 5 6.94 5.36 6.88
C SER A 5 6.30 3.97 6.83
N LEU A 6 5.16 3.85 6.16
CA LEU A 6 4.40 2.62 6.02
C LEU A 6 3.66 2.58 4.69
N ILE A 7 3.61 1.42 4.05
CA ILE A 7 2.76 1.17 2.89
C ILE A 7 1.93 -0.09 3.16
N LEU A 8 0.61 0.07 3.24
CA LEU A 8 -0.35 -1.00 3.39
C LEU A 8 -0.94 -1.31 2.01
N THR A 9 -0.93 -2.56 1.58
CA THR A 9 -1.56 -2.95 0.32
C THR A 9 -2.73 -3.89 0.54
N GLY A 10 -3.79 -3.69 -0.25
CA GLY A 10 -4.99 -4.50 -0.25
C GLY A 10 -5.25 -5.14 -1.61
N LYS A 11 -5.40 -6.46 -1.62
CA LYS A 11 -5.79 -7.27 -2.79
C LYS A 11 -6.96 -8.17 -2.43
N GLY A 12 -8.15 -7.58 -2.32
CA GLY A 12 -9.37 -8.30 -1.94
C GLY A 12 -9.25 -8.80 -0.50
N LYS A 13 -9.12 -10.11 -0.31
CA LYS A 13 -8.93 -10.71 1.03
C LYS A 13 -7.49 -10.69 1.53
N LYS A 14 -6.52 -10.44 0.66
CA LYS A 14 -5.10 -10.37 1.04
C LYS A 14 -4.74 -8.94 1.44
N ARG A 15 -3.96 -8.81 2.51
CA ARG A 15 -3.30 -7.57 2.91
C ARG A 15 -1.81 -7.79 3.09
N GLN A 16 -1.02 -6.75 2.86
CA GLN A 16 0.42 -6.77 3.12
C GLN A 16 0.83 -5.43 3.70
N GLU A 17 1.78 -5.48 4.63
CA GLU A 17 2.43 -4.32 5.20
C GLU A 17 3.86 -4.26 4.68
N TRP A 18 4.31 -3.05 4.36
CA TRP A 18 5.64 -2.77 3.87
C TRP A 18 6.25 -1.60 4.62
N ASN A 19 7.49 -1.76 5.06
CA ASN A 19 8.33 -0.70 5.57
C ASN A 19 9.32 -0.27 4.47
N PRO A 20 9.14 0.91 3.85
CA PRO A 20 9.99 1.37 2.75
C PRO A 20 11.45 1.63 3.13
N ALA A 21 11.77 1.69 4.43
CA ALA A 21 13.12 1.87 4.92
C ALA A 21 13.92 0.55 4.98
N SER A 22 13.25 -0.58 5.21
CA SER A 22 13.89 -1.90 5.34
C SER A 22 13.62 -2.85 4.18
N ASP A 23 12.42 -2.76 3.59
CA ASP A 23 11.94 -3.79 2.68
C ASP A 23 12.41 -3.55 1.25
N ASP A 24 12.48 -4.64 0.49
CA ASP A 24 12.95 -4.59 -0.89
C ASP A 24 12.00 -3.76 -1.78
N LYS A 25 12.55 -2.68 -2.33
CA LYS A 25 11.79 -1.72 -3.16
C LYS A 25 11.19 -2.36 -4.40
N ALA A 26 11.84 -3.35 -5.00
CA ALA A 26 11.32 -4.01 -6.20
C ALA A 26 10.08 -4.85 -5.87
N ASN A 27 10.04 -5.48 -4.71
CA ASN A 27 8.87 -6.20 -4.22
C ASN A 27 7.72 -5.25 -3.84
N ILE A 28 8.02 -4.13 -3.16
CA ILE A 28 7.03 -3.08 -2.90
C ILE A 28 6.43 -2.59 -4.22
N LEU A 29 7.26 -2.25 -5.21
CA LEU A 29 6.83 -1.78 -6.53
C LEU A 29 5.93 -2.80 -7.23
N LYS A 30 6.30 -4.08 -7.28
CA LYS A 30 5.46 -5.14 -7.84
C LYS A 30 4.11 -5.26 -7.13
N ASP A 31 4.08 -4.95 -5.85
CA ASP A 31 2.87 -5.04 -5.07
C ASP A 31 1.95 -3.83 -5.28
N VAL A 32 2.49 -2.62 -5.33
CA VAL A 32 1.71 -1.37 -5.49
C VAL A 32 1.37 -1.02 -6.93
N ILE A 33 2.18 -1.45 -7.91
CA ILE A 33 1.93 -1.19 -9.33
C ILE A 33 0.98 -2.24 -9.91
N GLY A 34 0.00 -1.79 -10.69
CA GLY A 34 -0.93 -2.62 -11.44
C GLY A 34 -0.37 -3.10 -12.79
N PRO A 35 -1.08 -4.02 -13.48
CA PRO A 35 -0.61 -4.60 -14.76
C PRO A 35 -0.36 -3.56 -15.87
N SER A 36 -1.02 -2.41 -15.80
CA SER A 36 -0.88 -1.31 -16.76
C SER A 36 0.28 -0.36 -16.45
N GLY A 37 1.07 -0.63 -15.40
CA GLY A 37 2.18 0.23 -14.97
C GLY A 37 1.78 1.41 -14.08
N ASN A 38 0.49 1.59 -13.81
CA ASN A 38 -0.01 2.64 -12.90
C ASN A 38 -0.09 2.14 -11.46
N LEU A 39 -0.08 3.08 -10.50
CA LEU A 39 -0.36 2.79 -9.09
C LEU A 39 -1.75 2.16 -8.95
N ARG A 40 -1.87 1.07 -8.18
CA ARG A 40 -3.13 0.36 -8.02
C ARG A 40 -4.13 1.21 -7.23
N ALA A 41 -5.24 1.54 -7.87
CA ALA A 41 -6.38 2.16 -7.22
C ALA A 41 -7.22 1.13 -6.42
N PRO A 42 -7.98 1.56 -5.40
CA PRO A 42 -7.95 2.89 -4.76
C PRO A 42 -6.61 3.16 -4.05
N THR A 43 -6.21 4.42 -3.88
CA THR A 43 -4.99 4.78 -3.14
C THR A 43 -5.25 5.96 -2.22
N TRP A 44 -4.83 5.83 -0.96
CA TRP A 44 -4.90 6.89 0.04
C TRP A 44 -3.50 7.23 0.53
N ARG A 45 -3.28 8.52 0.79
CA ARG A 45 -2.13 9.00 1.55
C ARG A 45 -2.63 9.61 2.84
N ILE A 46 -2.22 9.06 3.97
CA ILE A 46 -2.60 9.51 5.31
C ILE A 46 -1.32 9.93 6.00
N GLY A 47 -1.06 11.25 6.05
CA GLY A 47 0.23 11.77 6.51
C GLY A 47 1.40 11.24 5.68
N ASN A 48 2.24 10.41 6.31
CA ASN A 48 3.40 9.76 5.68
C ASN A 48 3.18 8.26 5.36
N GLU A 49 1.95 7.78 5.49
CA GLU A 49 1.57 6.40 5.21
C GLU A 49 0.73 6.32 3.95
N PHE A 50 0.82 5.18 3.26
CA PHE A 50 0.05 4.94 2.04
C PHE A 50 -0.77 3.66 2.17
N ILE A 51 -2.01 3.70 1.66
CA ILE A 51 -2.86 2.53 1.50
C ILE A 51 -3.11 2.34 0.01
N VAL A 52 -2.75 1.20 -0.54
CA VAL A 52 -2.79 0.92 -1.98
C VAL A 52 -3.62 -0.32 -2.27
N GLY A 53 -4.72 -0.14 -2.99
CA GLY A 53 -5.72 -1.16 -3.25
C GLY A 53 -6.76 -1.26 -2.13
N PHE A 54 -7.59 -2.30 -2.18
CA PHE A 54 -8.73 -2.47 -1.30
C PHE A 54 -8.65 -3.79 -0.54
N ASN A 55 -8.87 -3.71 0.78
CA ASN A 55 -9.10 -4.84 1.67
C ASN A 55 -10.11 -4.40 2.76
N PRO A 56 -11.21 -5.14 2.99
CA PRO A 56 -12.25 -4.72 3.94
C PRO A 56 -11.75 -4.55 5.37
N GLU A 57 -10.94 -5.49 5.86
CA GLU A 57 -10.41 -5.46 7.24
C GLU A 57 -9.46 -4.29 7.43
N LEU A 58 -8.59 -4.04 6.45
CA LEU A 58 -7.68 -2.90 6.43
C LEU A 58 -8.43 -1.57 6.43
N TYR A 59 -9.53 -1.50 5.68
CA TYR A 59 -10.32 -0.28 5.60
C TYR A 59 -11.08 -0.03 6.90
N GLU A 60 -11.60 -1.07 7.54
CA GLU A 60 -12.20 -0.97 8.87
C GLU A 60 -11.16 -0.52 9.92
N GLU A 61 -9.94 -1.06 9.88
CA GLU A 61 -8.86 -0.69 10.81
C GLU A 61 -8.44 0.78 10.67
N VAL A 62 -8.47 1.32 9.45
CA VAL A 62 -8.00 2.69 9.16
C VAL A 62 -9.13 3.72 9.25
N PHE A 63 -10.33 3.38 8.80
CA PHE A 63 -11.44 4.33 8.60
C PHE A 63 -12.69 4.02 9.42
N GLY A 64 -12.78 2.85 10.06
CA GLY A 64 -13.85 2.50 11.00
C GLY A 64 -13.64 3.18 12.35
#